data_AF-A0A3R7B3Q2-F1
#
_entry.id   AF-A0A3R7B3Q2-F1
#
_cell.length_a   1.000
_cell.length_b   1.000
_cell.length_c   1.000
_cell.angle_alpha   90.00
_cell.angle_beta   90.00
_cell.angle_gamma   90.00
#
_symmetry.space_group_name_H-M   'P 1'
#
loop_
_entity.id
_entity.type
_entity.pdbx_description
1 polymer ?
#
loop_
_entity_poly.entity_id
_entity_poly.type
_entity_poly.pdbx_seq_one_letter_code
_entity_poly.pdbx_strand_id
1 'polypeptide(L)'
;MPIKNDEIFLARVEVGYRVQIPVMVRWRNRLKPGEILTVTINYGYKSYIFYARCRKDHRITIPRLVVEYLGLKPKDIVEVVIHGEPTEEKE
;
A
#
# COMPACT_ATOMS: atom_id res chain seq x y z
N MET A 1 8.68 7.36 10.42
CA MET A 1 7.81 8.34 11.10
C MET A 1 6.43 7.82 10.80
N PRO A 2 5.62 7.46 11.80
CA PRO A 2 4.39 6.74 11.54
C PRO A 2 3.44 7.58 10.69
N ILE A 3 2.74 6.93 9.77
CA ILE A 3 1.65 7.51 9.02
C ILE A 3 0.54 7.87 10.02
N LYS A 4 0.06 9.11 9.98
CA LYS A 4 -0.89 9.63 10.98
C LYS A 4 -2.34 9.34 10.68
N ASN A 5 -2.68 9.27 9.39
CA ASN A 5 -4.04 9.02 8.92
C ASN A 5 -3.95 8.06 7.73
N ASP A 6 -5.02 7.32 7.51
CA ASP A 6 -5.10 6.45 6.34
C ASP A 6 -4.97 7.26 5.05
N GLU A 7 -4.14 6.77 4.14
CA GLU A 7 -3.94 7.35 2.82
C GLU A 7 -4.52 6.41 1.78
N ILE A 8 -5.52 6.91 1.03
CA ILE A 8 -6.23 6.15 0.02
C ILE A 8 -5.88 6.69 -1.36
N PHE A 9 -5.51 5.81 -2.28
CA PHE A 9 -5.25 6.19 -3.67
C PHE A 9 -5.45 5.04 -4.63
N LEU A 10 -5.77 5.38 -5.88
CA LEU A 10 -5.80 4.43 -6.98
C LEU A 10 -4.40 4.26 -7.56
N ALA A 11 -4.05 3.03 -7.91
CA ALA A 11 -2.79 2.74 -8.57
C ALA A 11 -2.88 1.57 -9.52
N ARG A 12 -2.03 1.60 -10.56
CA ARG A 12 -1.92 0.53 -11.55
C ARG A 12 -0.93 -0.52 -11.06
N VAL A 13 -1.31 -1.79 -11.17
CA VAL A 13 -0.45 -2.94 -10.88
C VAL A 13 0.60 -3.06 -11.98
N GLU A 14 1.87 -2.91 -11.63
CA GLU A 14 3.00 -3.06 -12.53
C GLU A 14 3.51 -4.51 -12.62
N VAL A 15 4.42 -4.76 -13.57
CA VAL A 15 5.12 -6.05 -13.70
C VAL A 15 5.82 -6.43 -12.40
N GLY A 16 5.62 -7.67 -11.96
CA GLY A 16 6.06 -8.15 -10.66
C GLY A 16 5.15 -7.75 -9.50
N TYR A 17 3.90 -7.39 -9.79
CA TYR A 17 2.84 -7.07 -8.82
C TYR A 17 3.25 -5.95 -7.86
N ARG A 18 3.85 -4.91 -8.44
CA ARG A 18 4.31 -3.72 -7.71
C ARG A 18 3.33 -2.59 -7.90
N VAL A 19 3.27 -1.73 -6.90
CA VAL A 19 2.43 -0.54 -6.91
C VAL A 19 3.26 0.67 -6.51
N GLN A 20 3.17 1.74 -7.29
CA GLN A 20 3.84 3.00 -7.03
C GLN A 20 3.07 3.80 -5.99
N ILE A 21 3.75 4.25 -4.93
CA ILE A 21 3.17 5.18 -3.96
C ILE A 21 3.21 6.59 -4.57
N PRO A 22 2.10 7.34 -4.67
CA PRO A 22 2.07 8.69 -5.22
C PRO A 22 3.00 9.66 -4.48
N VAL A 23 3.60 10.61 -5.22
CA VAL A 23 4.56 11.60 -4.67
C VAL A 23 3.99 12.34 -3.46
N MET A 24 2.75 12.81 -3.56
CA MET A 24 2.07 13.57 -2.50
C MET A 24 1.92 12.75 -1.22
N VAL A 25 1.51 11.47 -1.34
CA VAL A 25 1.39 10.55 -0.19
C VAL A 25 2.75 10.37 0.50
N ARG A 26 3.83 10.20 -0.29
CA ARG A 26 5.19 10.05 0.27
C ARG A 26 5.66 11.30 0.99
N TRP A 27 5.42 12.47 0.42
CA TRP A 27 5.90 13.74 0.98
C TRP A 27 5.13 14.11 2.24
N ARG A 28 3.80 14.01 2.20
CA ARG A 28 2.92 14.31 3.34
C ARG A 28 3.27 13.45 4.56
N ASN A 29 3.56 12.17 4.32
CA ASN A 29 3.87 11.21 5.38
C ASN A 29 5.37 11.00 5.62
N ARG A 30 6.23 11.71 4.89
CA ARG A 30 7.69 11.62 4.98
C ARG A 30 8.21 10.16 4.92
N LEU A 31 7.60 9.35 4.05
CA LEU A 31 7.87 7.92 3.95
C LEU A 31 9.33 7.66 3.57
N LYS A 32 10.01 6.83 4.36
CA LYS A 32 11.42 6.49 4.12
C LYS A 32 11.54 5.12 3.44
N PRO A 33 12.51 4.95 2.51
CA PRO A 33 12.88 3.62 2.04
C PRO A 33 13.22 2.70 3.21
N GLY A 34 12.63 1.52 3.21
CA GLY A 34 12.83 0.49 4.22
C GLY A 34 11.76 0.43 5.31
N GLU A 35 10.91 1.45 5.41
CA GLU A 35 9.78 1.50 6.34
C GLU A 35 8.76 0.39 6.05
N ILE A 36 8.20 -0.21 7.10
CA ILE A 36 7.16 -1.24 7.01
C ILE A 36 5.81 -0.53 7.11
N LEU A 37 4.93 -0.82 6.17
CA LEU A 37 3.61 -0.22 6.02
C LEU A 37 2.54 -1.29 6.14
N THR A 38 1.44 -0.98 6.81
CA THR A 38 0.22 -1.80 6.76
C THR A 38 -0.60 -1.35 5.55
N VAL A 39 -0.90 -2.27 4.64
CA VAL A 39 -1.54 -1.96 3.37
C VAL A 39 -2.76 -2.85 3.15
N THR A 40 -3.88 -2.25 2.76
CA THR A 40 -5.01 -2.97 2.17
C THR A 40 -5.07 -2.72 0.68
N ILE A 41 -5.28 -3.78 -0.09
CA ILE A 41 -5.60 -3.70 -1.53
C ILE A 41 -7.06 -4.09 -1.70
N ASN A 42 -7.83 -3.18 -2.29
CA ASN A 42 -9.22 -3.40 -2.68
C ASN A 42 -9.30 -3.59 -4.20
N TYR A 43 -9.95 -4.67 -4.64
CA TYR A 43 -10.15 -4.98 -6.05
C TYR A 43 -11.50 -5.68 -6.26
N GLY A 44 -12.43 -4.99 -6.93
CA GLY A 44 -13.82 -5.44 -7.04
C GLY A 44 -14.46 -5.60 -5.66
N TYR A 45 -15.02 -6.77 -5.37
CA TYR A 45 -15.62 -7.11 -4.08
C TYR A 45 -14.64 -7.76 -3.09
N LYS A 46 -13.36 -7.89 -3.46
CA LYS A 46 -12.35 -8.54 -2.64
C LYS A 46 -11.39 -7.50 -2.06
N SER A 47 -10.94 -7.76 -0.84
CA SER A 47 -9.90 -6.98 -0.19
C SER A 47 -8.95 -7.90 0.58
N TYR A 48 -7.71 -7.45 0.78
CA TYR A 48 -6.77 -8.15 1.64
C TYR A 48 -5.78 -7.18 2.27
N ILE A 49 -5.50 -7.38 3.55
CA ILE A 49 -4.55 -6.58 4.34
C ILE A 49 -3.23 -7.34 4.54
N PHE A 50 -2.10 -6.66 4.37
CA PHE A 50 -0.77 -7.24 4.57
C PHE A 50 0.26 -6.16 4.91
N TYR A 51 1.41 -6.60 5.43
CA TYR A 51 2.56 -5.73 5.65
C TYR A 51 3.45 -5.66 4.41
N ALA A 52 3.85 -4.45 4.03
CA ALA A 52 4.70 -4.21 2.88
C ALA A 52 5.88 -3.30 3.26
N ARG A 53 7.07 -3.65 2.76
CA ARG A 53 8.24 -2.78 2.89
C ARG A 53 8.24 -1.74 1.77
N CYS A 54 8.33 -0.47 2.11
CA CYS A 54 8.55 0.62 1.15
C CYS A 54 9.94 0.47 0.54
N ARG A 55 10.04 0.23 -0.77
CA ARG A 55 11.31 0.06 -1.46
C ARG A 55 11.97 1.40 -1.78
N LYS A 56 13.25 1.37 -2.18
CA LYS A 56 14.02 2.57 -2.59
C LYS A 56 13.43 3.28 -3.81
N ASP A 57 12.75 2.55 -4.69
CA ASP A 57 12.00 3.09 -5.84
C ASP A 57 10.59 3.59 -5.46
N HIS A 58 10.29 3.66 -4.17
CA HIS A 58 9.02 4.08 -3.60
C HIS A 58 7.81 3.24 -4.04
N ARG A 59 8.07 1.95 -4.22
CA ARG A 59 7.05 0.95 -4.54
C ARG A 59 6.84 -0.01 -3.38
N ILE A 60 5.64 -0.57 -3.33
CA ILE A 60 5.33 -1.75 -2.53
C ILE A 60 5.13 -2.95 -3.45
N THR A 61 5.40 -4.14 -2.95
CA THR A 61 5.19 -5.40 -3.68
C THR A 61 4.02 -6.12 -3.03
N ILE A 62 3.03 -6.50 -3.84
CA ILE A 62 1.90 -7.31 -3.39
C ILE A 62 2.38 -8.77 -3.29
N PRO A 63 2.22 -9.44 -2.13
CA PRO A 63 2.59 -10.84 -1.99
C PRO A 63 1.86 -11.72 -3.00
N ARG A 64 2.56 -12.74 -3.51
CA ARG A 64 2.02 -13.60 -4.57
C ARG A 64 0.70 -14.27 -4.19
N LEU A 65 0.56 -14.73 -2.95
CA LEU A 65 -0.70 -15.31 -2.46
C LEU A 65 -1.86 -14.31 -2.50
N VAL A 66 -1.59 -13.04 -2.20
CA VAL A 66 -2.59 -11.97 -2.24
C VAL A 66 -3.00 -11.67 -3.68
N VAL A 67 -2.04 -11.66 -4.61
CA VAL A 67 -2.31 -11.55 -6.05
C VAL A 67 -3.24 -12.66 -6.53
N GLU A 68 -2.94 -13.91 -6.16
CA GLU A 68 -3.74 -15.07 -6.55
C GLU A 68 -5.15 -15.03 -5.93
N TYR A 69 -5.25 -14.67 -4.64
CA TYR A 69 -6.52 -14.52 -3.93
C TYR A 69 -7.42 -13.43 -4.56
N LEU A 70 -6.85 -12.26 -4.85
CA LEU A 70 -7.54 -11.12 -5.45
C LEU A 70 -7.76 -11.29 -6.96
N GLY A 71 -7.04 -12.20 -7.62
CA GLY A 71 -7.13 -12.43 -9.07
C GLY A 71 -6.47 -11.32 -9.90
N LEU A 72 -5.44 -10.66 -9.36
CA LEU A 72 -4.79 -9.50 -9.99
C LEU A 72 -3.92 -9.88 -11.19
N LYS A 73 -3.96 -9.03 -12.20
CA LYS A 73 -3.12 -9.07 -13.41
C LYS A 73 -2.34 -7.78 -13.57
N PRO A 74 -1.18 -7.81 -14.26
CA PRO A 74 -0.50 -6.57 -14.65
C PRO A 74 -1.45 -5.66 -15.44
N LYS A 75 -1.37 -4.35 -15.18
CA LYS A 75 -2.22 -3.27 -15.71
C LYS A 75 -3.58 -3.09 -15.04
N ASP A 76 -3.99 -3.97 -14.14
CA ASP A 76 -5.20 -3.75 -13.33
C ASP A 76 -5.06 -2.47 -12.49
N ILE A 77 -6.18 -1.82 -12.24
CA ILE A 77 -6.27 -0.67 -11.33
C ILE A 77 -6.85 -1.18 -10.02
N VAL A 78 -6.14 -0.89 -8.93
CA VAL A 78 -6.54 -1.24 -7.57
C VAL A 78 -6.65 0.01 -6.72
N GLU A 79 -7.52 -0.03 -5.73
CA GLU A 79 -7.48 0.94 -4.63
C GLU A 79 -6.53 0.43 -3.56
N VAL A 80 -5.65 1.31 -3.12
CA VAL A 80 -4.65 1.06 -2.09
C VAL A 80 -4.98 1.93 -0.89
N VAL A 81 -5.05 1.30 0.28
CA VAL A 81 -5.13 1.98 1.56
C VAL A 81 -3.83 1.72 2.29
N ILE A 82 -3.08 2.78 2.62
CA ILE A 82 -1.97 2.68 3.56
C ILE A 82 -2.48 3.15 4.91
N HIS A 83 -2.52 2.25 5.89
CA HIS A 83 -3.06 2.55 7.21
C HIS A 83 -2.09 3.37 8.05
N GLY A 84 -2.62 4.35 8.77
CA GLY A 84 -1.89 5.00 9.86
C GLY A 84 -1.73 4.05 11.05
N GLU A 85 -0.77 4.34 11.93
CA GLU A 85 -0.81 3.69 13.26
C GLU A 85 -2.05 4.21 14.00
N PRO A 86 -2.77 3.34 14.75
CA PRO A 86 -3.80 3.82 15.65
C PRO A 86 -3.13 4.78 16.64
N THR A 87 -3.56 6.03 16.65
CA THR A 87 -3.15 6.98 17.68
C THR A 87 -3.56 6.35 19.01
N GLU A 88 -2.60 5.92 19.84
CA GLU A 88 -2.89 5.65 21.24
C GLU A 88 -3.39 6.97 21.83
N GLU A 89 -4.71 7.10 21.96
CA GLU A 89 -5.30 8.10 22.83
C GLU A 89 -4.77 7.79 24.23
N LYS A 90 -3.81 8.60 24.68
CA LYS A 90 -3.40 8.60 26.07
C LYS A 90 -4.60 9.09 26.88
N GLU A 91 -5.26 8.16 27.57
CA GLU A 91 -6.13 8.45 28.71
C GLU A 91 -5.38 9.23 29.80
#